data_AF-A0AAV9C191-F1
#
_entry.id   AF-A0AAV9C191-F1
#
_cell.length_a   1.000
_cell.length_b   1.000
_cell.length_c   1.000
_cell.angle_alpha   90.00
_cell.angle_beta   90.00
_cell.angle_gamma   90.00
#
_symmetry.space_group_name_H-M   'P 1'
#
loop_
_entity.id
_entity.type
_entity.pdbx_description
1 polymer ?
#
loop_
_entity_poly.entity_id
_entity_poly.type
_entity_poly.pdbx_seq_one_letter_code
_entity_poly.pdbx_strand_id
1 'polypeptide(L)'
;MKEEAQASSLLFPDDWGDIYINRAGELKEEVRKLFDTTVEPLASLELIVTLQNLGISYHLKKESKQSLSNISNNKDDVLGKKDLHAMSLLLMLLRGHGFEASQDNTNLYNLMVCALIYLKN
;
A
#
# COMPACT_ATOMS: atom_id res chain seq x y z
N MET A 1 9.19 -46.28 19.13
CA MET A 1 8.99 -45.08 19.98
C MET A 1 10.09 -44.03 19.85
N LYS A 2 11.40 -44.34 19.77
CA LYS A 2 12.44 -43.30 19.55
C LYS A 2 12.48 -42.76 18.11
N GLU A 3 12.05 -43.55 17.14
CA GLU A 3 12.13 -43.23 15.71
C GLU A 3 11.05 -42.23 15.25
N GLU A 4 9.84 -42.29 15.80
CA GLU A 4 8.75 -41.32 15.52
C GLU A 4 9.02 -39.92 16.10
N ALA A 5 9.70 -39.85 17.26
CA ALA A 5 10.08 -38.57 17.87
C ALA A 5 11.16 -37.85 17.06
N GLN A 6 12.14 -38.59 16.50
CA GLN A 6 13.14 -38.02 15.59
C GLN A 6 12.53 -37.58 14.26
N ALA A 7 11.60 -38.36 13.68
CA ALA A 7 10.91 -38.01 12.45
C ALA A 7 10.04 -36.74 12.58
N SER A 8 9.38 -36.54 13.72
CA SER A 8 8.62 -35.31 13.98
C SER A 8 9.51 -34.06 14.04
N SER A 9 10.71 -34.15 14.64
CA SER A 9 11.67 -33.04 14.67
C SER A 9 12.27 -32.70 13.30
N LEU A 10 12.32 -33.68 12.38
CA LEU A 10 12.80 -33.49 11.01
C LEU A 10 11.73 -32.88 10.09
N LEU A 11 10.45 -33.12 10.36
CA LEU A 11 9.34 -32.57 9.60
C LEU A 11 8.98 -31.14 10.02
N PHE A 12 9.21 -30.80 11.29
CA PHE A 12 8.98 -29.47 11.84
C PHE A 12 10.14 -29.03 12.76
N PRO A 13 11.32 -28.68 12.22
CA PRO A 13 12.38 -28.03 12.98
C PRO A 13 11.83 -26.93 13.90
N ASP A 14 12.25 -26.94 15.17
CA ASP A 14 11.85 -25.94 16.18
C ASP A 14 12.20 -24.48 15.76
N ASP A 15 13.00 -24.34 14.70
CA ASP A 15 13.54 -23.11 14.11
C ASP A 15 12.73 -22.56 12.91
N TRP A 16 11.69 -23.24 12.42
CA TRP A 16 10.88 -22.71 11.29
C TRP A 16 10.29 -21.33 11.61
N GLY A 17 9.90 -21.10 12.87
CA GLY A 17 9.41 -19.80 13.32
C GLY A 17 10.41 -18.68 13.06
N ASP A 18 11.67 -18.89 13.43
CA ASP A 18 12.74 -17.90 13.27
C ASP A 18 13.10 -17.71 11.79
N ILE A 19 13.12 -18.78 10.98
CA ILE A 19 13.33 -18.70 9.53
C ILE A 19 12.25 -17.82 8.86
N TYR A 20 10.98 -18.04 9.18
CA TYR A 20 9.88 -17.26 8.59
C TYR A 20 9.84 -15.81 9.10
N ILE A 21 10.14 -15.58 10.38
CA ILE A 21 10.23 -14.23 10.95
C ILE A 21 11.36 -13.44 10.29
N ASN A 22 12.54 -14.05 10.15
CA ASN A 22 13.69 -13.42 9.49
C ASN A 22 13.35 -13.08 8.04
N ARG A 23 12.78 -14.03 7.29
CA ARG A 23 12.40 -13.80 5.89
C ARG A 23 11.34 -12.70 5.74
N ALA A 24 10.35 -12.67 6.62
CA ALA A 24 9.34 -11.61 6.63
C ALA A 24 9.96 -10.24 6.95
N GLY A 25 10.94 -10.19 7.86
CA GLY A 25 11.72 -8.98 8.16
C GLY A 25 12.50 -8.46 6.95
N GLU A 26 13.22 -9.34 6.25
CA GLU A 26 13.95 -8.99 5.03
C GLU A 26 13.03 -8.40 3.96
N LEU A 27 11.92 -9.09 3.67
CA LEU A 27 10.94 -8.65 2.68
C LEU A 27 10.31 -7.31 3.06
N LYS A 28 10.07 -7.07 4.36
CA LYS A 28 9.56 -5.79 4.83
C LYS A 28 10.55 -4.65 4.54
N GLU A 29 11.84 -4.86 4.75
CA GLU A 29 12.87 -3.88 4.40
C GLU A 29 13.01 -3.67 2.90
N GLU A 30 12.87 -4.71 2.08
CA GLU A 30 12.84 -4.58 0.62
C GLU A 30 11.67 -3.69 0.17
N VAL A 31 10.47 -3.88 0.73
CA VAL A 31 9.32 -3.04 0.41
C VAL A 31 9.52 -1.60 0.86
N ARG A 32 10.19 -1.35 2.00
CA ARG A 32 10.57 0.01 2.41
C ARG A 32 11.47 0.69 1.39
N LYS A 33 12.49 -0.02 0.89
CA LYS A 33 13.37 0.50 -0.17
C LYS A 33 12.63 0.78 -1.47
N LEU A 34 11.57 0.03 -1.79
CA LEU A 34 10.71 0.35 -2.94
C LEU A 34 10.05 1.72 -2.78
N PHE A 35 9.58 2.08 -1.58
CA PHE A 35 9.04 3.42 -1.33
C PHE A 35 10.09 4.53 -1.51
N ASP A 36 11.34 4.29 -1.12
CA ASP A 36 12.41 5.28 -1.25
C ASP A 36 12.90 5.44 -2.70
N THR A 37 12.87 4.36 -3.48
CA THR A 37 13.34 4.33 -4.87
C THR A 37 12.27 4.73 -5.89
N THR A 38 10.99 4.61 -5.54
CA THR A 38 9.89 4.99 -6.41
C THR A 38 9.71 6.51 -6.41
N VAL A 39 10.33 7.18 -7.38
CA VAL A 39 10.26 8.64 -7.54
C VAL A 39 9.02 9.08 -8.31
N GLU A 40 8.52 8.22 -9.21
CA GLU A 40 7.35 8.56 -10.03
C GLU A 40 6.06 8.53 -9.18
N PRO A 41 5.24 9.60 -9.21
CA PRO A 41 4.00 9.66 -8.45
C PRO A 41 2.97 8.56 -8.80
N LEU A 42 2.85 8.16 -10.07
CA LEU A 42 1.92 7.12 -10.50
C LEU A 42 2.35 5.74 -10.00
N ALA A 43 3.62 5.38 -10.21
CA ALA A 43 4.19 4.14 -9.67
C ALA A 43 4.09 4.07 -8.13
N SER A 44 4.21 5.21 -7.45
CA SER A 44 4.00 5.30 -6.00
C SER A 44 2.56 4.97 -5.60
N LEU A 45 1.56 5.43 -6.36
CA LEU A 45 0.15 5.09 -6.13
C LEU A 45 -0.11 3.61 -6.38
N GLU A 46 0.44 3.04 -7.46
CA GLU A 46 0.34 1.61 -7.77
C GLU A 46 0.93 0.74 -6.67
N LEU A 47 2.09 1.11 -6.13
CA LEU A 47 2.72 0.40 -5.03
C LEU A 47 1.80 0.37 -3.80
N ILE A 48 1.22 1.51 -3.42
CA ILE A 48 0.32 1.59 -2.26
C ILE A 48 -0.94 0.75 -2.48
N VAL A 49 -1.58 0.87 -3.64
CA VAL A 49 -2.77 0.07 -3.99
C VAL A 49 -2.46 -1.42 -3.95
N THR A 50 -1.30 -1.81 -4.47
CA THR A 50 -0.85 -3.21 -4.46
C THR A 50 -0.69 -3.73 -3.03
N LEU A 51 -0.03 -2.97 -2.17
CA LEU A 51 0.16 -3.35 -0.76
C LEU A 51 -1.15 -3.41 0.03
N GLN A 52 -2.13 -2.56 -0.32
CA GLN A 52 -3.48 -2.63 0.25
C GLN A 52 -4.22 -3.88 -0.20
N ASN A 53 -4.17 -4.22 -1.49
CA ASN A 53 -4.81 -5.41 -2.04
C ASN A 53 -4.19 -6.71 -1.49
N LEU A 54 -2.89 -6.68 -1.15
CA LEU A 54 -2.20 -7.77 -0.47
C LEU A 54 -2.53 -7.85 1.04
N GLY A 55 -3.24 -6.88 1.61
CA GLY A 55 -3.61 -6.87 3.02
C GLY A 55 -2.44 -6.60 3.99
N ILE A 56 -1.26 -6.20 3.48
CA ILE A 56 -0.04 -5.97 4.27
C ILE A 56 0.27 -4.49 4.49
N SER A 57 -0.53 -3.59 3.92
CA SER A 57 -0.38 -2.14 4.03
C SER A 57 -0.32 -1.64 5.48
N TYR A 58 -0.90 -2.36 6.44
CA TYR A 58 -0.88 -2.00 7.86
C TYR A 58 0.53 -1.99 8.48
N HIS A 59 1.47 -2.75 7.92
CA HIS A 59 2.87 -2.77 8.36
C HIS A 59 3.70 -1.59 7.85
N LEU A 60 3.17 -0.87 6.86
CA LEU A 60 3.87 0.12 6.04
C LEU A 60 3.11 1.46 6.00
N LYS A 61 2.36 1.75 7.08
CA LYS A 61 1.51 2.95 7.18
C LYS A 61 2.31 4.25 7.10
N LYS A 62 3.52 4.28 7.66
CA LYS A 62 4.37 5.48 7.70
C LYS A 62 4.84 5.83 6.30
N GLU A 63 5.36 4.84 5.59
CA GLU A 63 5.89 4.89 4.24
C GLU A 63 4.78 5.31 3.27
N SER A 64 3.61 4.65 3.36
CA SER A 64 2.44 4.98 2.53
C SER A 64 1.97 6.43 2.75
N LYS A 65 1.93 6.90 4.01
CA LYS A 65 1.52 8.28 4.33
C LYS A 65 2.50 9.32 3.77
N GLN A 66 3.79 9.03 3.85
CA GLN A 66 4.83 9.90 3.30
C GLN A 66 4.73 10.01 1.77
N SER A 67 4.59 8.88 1.08
CA SER A 67 4.41 8.87 -0.38
C SER A 67 3.13 9.59 -0.81
N LEU A 68 2.00 9.37 -0.13
CA LEU A 68 0.76 10.11 -0.40
C LEU A 68 0.89 11.61 -0.17
N SER A 69 1.64 12.03 0.85
CA SER A 69 1.93 13.45 1.09
C SER A 69 2.73 14.05 -0.08
N ASN A 70 3.72 13.32 -0.59
CA ASN A 70 4.53 13.76 -1.72
C ASN A 70 3.68 13.88 -3.00
N ILE A 71 2.84 12.88 -3.28
CA ILE A 71 1.88 12.91 -4.39
C ILE A 71 0.90 14.08 -4.24
N SER A 72 0.44 14.35 -3.01
CA SER A 72 -0.49 15.44 -2.75
C SER A 72 0.10 16.83 -3.03
N ASN A 73 1.41 16.99 -2.86
CA ASN A 73 2.11 18.23 -3.16
C ASN A 73 2.34 18.41 -4.67
N ASN A 74 2.38 17.30 -5.43
CA ASN A 74 2.61 17.28 -6.88
C ASN A 74 1.34 16.84 -7.64
N LYS A 75 0.15 17.20 -7.15
CA LYS A 75 -1.15 16.75 -7.70
C LYS A 75 -1.32 17.08 -9.19
N ASP A 76 -0.79 18.21 -9.62
CA ASP A 76 -0.91 18.65 -11.01
C ASP A 76 -0.13 17.74 -11.96
N ASP A 77 0.94 17.08 -11.51
CA ASP A 77 1.69 16.11 -12.33
C ASP A 77 0.94 14.78 -12.50
N VAL A 78 0.13 14.40 -11.51
CA VAL A 78 -0.67 13.15 -11.52
C VAL A 78 -2.01 13.33 -12.19
N LEU A 79 -2.69 14.45 -11.93
CA LEU A 79 -4.04 14.73 -12.42
C LEU A 79 -4.06 15.58 -13.70
N GLY A 80 -2.97 16.28 -14.00
CA GLY A 80 -2.90 17.24 -15.12
C GLY A 80 -3.08 16.64 -16.51
N LYS A 81 -2.97 15.31 -16.66
CA LYS A 81 -3.13 14.62 -17.95
C LYS A 81 -4.49 13.93 -18.14
N LYS A 82 -5.45 14.07 -17.21
CA LYS A 82 -6.72 13.31 -17.23
C LYS A 82 -6.49 11.79 -17.40
N ASP A 83 -5.47 11.27 -16.74
CA ASP A 83 -5.18 9.84 -16.82
C ASP A 83 -6.24 9.05 -16.03
N LEU A 84 -7.04 8.27 -16.76
CA LEU A 84 -8.09 7.42 -16.19
C LEU A 84 -7.52 6.40 -15.22
N HIS A 85 -6.31 5.90 -15.48
CA HIS A 85 -5.64 4.93 -14.62
C HIS A 85 -5.26 5.56 -13.29
N ALA A 86 -4.62 6.73 -13.32
CA ALA A 86 -4.29 7.50 -12.12
C ALA A 86 -5.55 7.83 -11.29
N MET A 87 -6.63 8.25 -11.94
CA MET A 87 -7.92 8.52 -11.29
C MET A 87 -8.52 7.27 -10.65
N SER A 88 -8.47 6.12 -11.34
CA SER A 88 -8.94 4.84 -10.82
C SER A 88 -8.19 4.42 -9.55
N LEU A 89 -6.86 4.53 -9.56
CA LEU A 89 -6.01 4.22 -8.40
C LEU A 89 -6.32 5.11 -7.21
N LEU A 90 -6.50 6.41 -7.44
CA LEU A 90 -6.90 7.36 -6.38
C LEU A 90 -8.26 6.99 -5.78
N LEU A 91 -9.24 6.64 -6.61
CA LEU A 91 -10.56 6.18 -6.13
C LEU A 91 -10.45 4.90 -5.29
N MET A 92 -9.63 3.94 -5.73
CA MET A 92 -9.37 2.71 -4.97
C MET A 92 -8.75 3.01 -3.59
N LEU A 93 -7.77 3.91 -3.53
CA LEU A 93 -7.14 4.35 -2.28
C LEU A 93 -8.12 5.04 -1.35
N LEU A 94 -8.93 5.96 -1.86
CA LEU A 94 -9.94 6.69 -1.09
C LEU A 94 -11.01 5.76 -0.51
N ARG A 95 -11.35 4.68 -1.23
CA ARG A 95 -12.29 3.67 -0.74
C ARG A 95 -11.64 2.71 0.28
N GLY A 96 -10.38 2.33 0.06
CA GLY A 96 -9.64 1.39 0.90
C GLY A 96 -9.22 1.99 2.24
N HIS A 97 -8.84 3.26 2.26
CA HIS A 97 -8.76 4.05 3.48
C HIS A 97 -10.16 4.55 3.80
N GLY A 98 -10.98 3.76 4.50
CA GLY A 98 -12.22 4.24 5.09
C GLY A 98 -11.92 5.56 5.80
N PHE A 99 -12.28 6.67 5.16
CA PHE A 99 -11.86 7.99 5.58
C PHE A 99 -12.51 8.23 6.94
N GLU A 100 -11.73 8.16 8.02
CA GLU A 100 -12.06 8.92 9.24
C GLU A 100 -11.94 10.39 8.85
N ALA A 101 -12.96 10.88 8.15
CA ALA A 101 -13.14 12.27 7.86
C ALA A 101 -13.41 12.96 9.20
N SER A 102 -12.35 13.48 9.83
CA SER A 102 -12.55 14.61 10.70
C SER A 102 -13.21 15.70 9.86
N GLN A 103 -14.25 16.30 10.42
CA GLN A 103 -15.30 17.08 9.76
C GLN A 103 -14.80 18.37 9.04
N ASP A 104 -13.49 18.61 9.02
CA ASP A 104 -12.86 19.88 8.61
C ASP A 104 -12.20 19.87 7.22
N ASN A 105 -12.14 18.74 6.51
CA ASN A 105 -11.50 18.66 5.19
C ASN A 105 -12.52 18.55 4.04
N THR A 106 -13.19 19.67 3.73
CA THR A 106 -14.12 19.86 2.59
C THR A 106 -13.52 19.60 1.20
N ASN A 107 -12.21 19.38 1.08
CA ASN A 107 -11.54 19.12 -0.21
C ASN A 107 -11.68 17.70 -0.75
N LEU A 108 -12.06 16.71 0.07
CA LEU A 108 -12.12 15.30 -0.36
C LEU A 108 -13.47 14.91 -0.98
N TYR A 109 -14.56 15.49 -0.46
CA TYR A 109 -15.88 15.37 -1.08
C TYR A 109 -15.87 16.04 -2.46
N ASN A 110 -15.21 17.20 -2.57
CA ASN A 110 -14.99 17.88 -3.85
C ASN A 110 -14.13 17.05 -4.81
N LEU A 111 -13.15 16.28 -4.35
CA LEU A 111 -12.34 15.40 -5.20
C LEU A 111 -13.12 14.17 -5.70
N MET A 112 -13.94 13.54 -4.83
CA MET A 112 -14.85 12.46 -5.24
C MET A 112 -15.93 12.97 -6.21
N VAL A 113 -16.49 14.15 -5.94
CA VAL A 113 -17.46 14.81 -6.80
C VAL A 113 -16.82 15.22 -8.14
N CYS A 114 -15.59 15.74 -8.15
CA CYS A 114 -14.86 16.02 -9.39
C CYS A 114 -14.60 14.74 -10.20
N ALA A 115 -14.13 13.65 -9.59
CA ALA A 115 -13.91 12.38 -10.30
C ALA A 115 -15.22 11.81 -10.89
N LEU A 116 -16.33 11.91 -10.16
CA LEU A 116 -17.66 11.48 -10.64
C LEU A 116 -18.24 12.41 -11.72
N ILE A 117 -17.99 13.72 -11.66
CA ILE A 117 -18.40 14.69 -12.68
C ILE A 117 -17.59 14.48 -13.97
N TYR A 118 -16.27 14.25 -13.88
CA TYR A 118 -15.40 14.06 -15.03
C TYR A 118 -15.62 12.73 -15.78
N LEU A 119 -16.17 11.69 -15.13
CA LEU A 119 -16.51 10.41 -15.77
C LEU A 119 -17.92 10.37 -16.39
N LYS A 120 -18.76 11.39 -16.13
CA LYS A 120 -20.14 11.45 -16.62
C LYS A 120 -20.34 12.32 -17.87
N ASN A 121 -19.26 12.80 -18.48
CA ASN A 121 -19.27 13.65 -19.68
C ASN A 121 -18.42 13.05 -20.79
#